data_AF-A0A0D0C9J5-F1
#
_entry.id   AF-A0A0D0C9J5-F1
#
_cell.length_a   1.000
_cell.length_b   1.000
_cell.length_c   1.000
_cell.angle_alpha   90.00
_cell.angle_beta   90.00
_cell.angle_gamma   90.00
#
_symmetry.space_group_name_H-M   'P 1'
#
loop_
_entity.id
_entity.type
_entity.pdbx_description
1 polymer ?
#
loop_
_entity_poly.entity_id
_entity_poly.type
_entity_poly.pdbx_seq_one_letter_code
_entity_poly.pdbx_strand_id
1 'polypeptide(L)'
;MAFTKKKLSPLEIKERLLDPASDFQTQLIAYIESVRVGEFLTGSKTEVSEAIRVAESSPSYVSPELTLPEPAPPSCHCNYPGCDACAAYSDWLQRYKFMVDDLLLKSNVHDCNRAMKADGTVDWDKFEVSCMNNKYRRCKARFPRAMFKETIIDCTTGHLSLKKLEEWLNDISPALT
;
A
#
# COMPACT_ATOMS: atom_id res chain seq x y z
N MET A 1 33.00 9.81 -24.22
CA MET A 1 31.68 9.89 -24.87
C MET A 1 30.73 8.96 -24.14
N ALA A 2 29.75 9.51 -23.41
CA ALA A 2 28.75 8.70 -22.71
C ALA A 2 27.62 8.37 -23.69
N PHE A 3 27.53 7.12 -24.13
CA PHE A 3 26.38 6.62 -24.88
C PHE A 3 25.20 6.53 -23.90
N THR A 4 24.24 7.43 -24.03
CA THR A 4 22.93 7.22 -23.40
C THR A 4 22.35 5.97 -24.05
N LYS A 5 22.23 4.88 -23.27
CA LYS A 5 21.54 3.66 -23.71
C LYS A 5 20.18 4.06 -24.29
N LYS A 6 19.86 3.59 -25.51
CA LYS A 6 18.58 3.84 -26.18
C LYS A 6 17.45 3.55 -25.18
N LYS A 7 16.67 4.57 -24.83
CA LYS A 7 15.46 4.40 -24.03
C LYS A 7 14.37 3.83 -24.93
N LEU A 8 13.58 2.91 -24.38
CA LEU A 8 12.43 2.37 -25.10
C LEU A 8 11.42 3.47 -25.35
N SER A 9 10.90 3.52 -26.57
CA SER A 9 9.74 4.31 -26.92
C SER A 9 8.47 3.71 -26.29
N PRO A 10 7.38 4.50 -26.12
CA PRO A 10 6.11 3.98 -25.64
C PRO A 10 5.57 2.80 -26.48
N LEU A 11 5.83 2.79 -27.79
CA LEU A 11 5.46 1.69 -28.67
C LEU A 11 6.27 0.43 -28.36
N GLU A 12 7.59 0.53 -28.25
CA GLU A 12 8.46 -0.61 -27.89
C GLU A 12 8.11 -1.18 -26.51
N ILE A 13 7.73 -0.32 -25.54
CA ILE A 13 7.26 -0.77 -24.21
C ILE A 13 5.95 -1.54 -24.36
N LYS A 14 4.99 -1.01 -25.12
CA LYS A 14 3.69 -1.68 -25.34
C LYS A 14 3.88 -3.02 -26.05
N GLU A 15 4.70 -3.09 -27.09
CA GLU A 15 4.98 -4.33 -27.82
C GLU A 15 5.62 -5.38 -26.91
N ARG A 16 6.60 -4.99 -26.09
CA ARG A 16 7.24 -5.91 -25.11
C ARG A 16 6.32 -6.32 -23.97
N LEU A 17 5.35 -5.49 -23.61
CA LEU A 17 4.36 -5.78 -22.59
C LEU A 17 3.31 -6.79 -23.08
N LEU A 18 2.98 -6.72 -24.38
CA LEU A 18 1.97 -7.57 -25.02
C LEU A 18 2.54 -8.87 -25.59
N ASP A 19 3.86 -8.99 -25.71
CA ASP A 19 4.55 -10.20 -26.16
C ASP A 19 4.64 -11.24 -25.03
N PRO A 20 3.92 -12.38 -25.12
CA PRO A 20 3.95 -13.41 -24.10
C PRO A 20 5.31 -14.11 -23.95
N ALA A 21 6.21 -13.99 -24.94
CA ALA A 21 7.56 -14.55 -24.88
C ALA A 21 8.58 -13.63 -24.18
N SER A 22 8.17 -12.38 -23.91
CA SER A 22 9.02 -11.35 -23.31
C SER A 22 8.98 -11.44 -21.79
N ASP A 23 10.15 -11.53 -21.15
CA ASP A 23 10.28 -11.47 -19.68
C ASP A 23 10.03 -10.07 -19.11
N PHE A 24 9.93 -9.06 -19.99
CA PHE A 24 9.67 -7.67 -19.66
C PHE A 24 8.39 -7.51 -18.83
N GLN A 25 7.33 -8.26 -19.18
CA GLN A 25 6.06 -8.22 -18.46
C GLN A 25 6.25 -8.58 -16.99
N THR A 26 6.90 -9.72 -16.71
CA THR A 26 7.16 -10.21 -15.36
C THR A 26 8.05 -9.25 -14.58
N GLN A 27 9.13 -8.75 -15.21
CA GLN A 27 10.03 -7.80 -14.56
C GLN A 27 9.35 -6.46 -14.23
N LEU A 28 8.51 -5.95 -15.13
CA LEU A 28 7.77 -4.72 -14.91
C LEU A 28 6.75 -4.87 -13.78
N ILE A 29 5.99 -5.98 -13.77
CA ILE A 29 5.04 -6.28 -12.69
C ILE A 29 5.79 -6.37 -11.36
N ALA A 30 6.87 -7.16 -11.31
CA ALA A 30 7.67 -7.32 -10.09
C ALA A 30 8.21 -5.96 -9.58
N TYR A 31 8.67 -5.09 -10.47
CA TYR A 31 9.09 -3.74 -10.10
C TYR A 31 7.92 -2.91 -9.55
N ILE A 32 6.78 -2.86 -10.25
CA ILE A 32 5.65 -2.03 -9.82
C ILE A 32 5.10 -2.51 -8.47
N GLU A 33 4.96 -3.83 -8.29
CA GLU A 33 4.52 -4.41 -7.01
C GLU A 33 5.56 -4.22 -5.90
N SER A 34 6.85 -4.08 -6.22
CA SER A 34 7.88 -3.77 -5.23
C SER A 34 7.80 -2.33 -4.69
N VAL A 35 7.24 -1.41 -5.46
CA VAL A 35 7.17 0.01 -5.10
C VAL A 35 5.77 0.49 -4.74
N ARG A 36 4.73 -0.28 -5.09
CA ARG A 36 3.34 0.08 -4.83
C ARG A 36 2.54 -1.12 -4.35
N VAL A 37 1.83 -0.92 -3.25
CA VAL A 37 0.95 -1.93 -2.63
C VAL A 37 -0.45 -1.36 -2.46
N GLY A 38 -1.46 -2.21 -2.58
CA GLY A 38 -2.87 -1.86 -2.41
C GLY A 38 -3.49 -2.60 -1.22
N GLU A 39 -2.64 -2.95 -0.24
CA GLU A 39 -2.93 -3.79 0.91
C GLU A 39 -2.02 -3.40 2.10
N PHE A 40 -2.33 -3.94 3.28
CA PHE A 40 -1.42 -3.92 4.42
C PHE A 40 -0.27 -4.92 4.24
N LEU A 41 0.86 -4.66 4.90
CA LEU A 41 2.12 -5.39 4.76
C LEU A 41 2.20 -6.64 5.63
N THR A 42 1.41 -6.72 6.70
CA THR A 42 1.48 -7.80 7.70
C THR A 42 0.23 -8.71 7.71
N GLY A 43 -0.89 -8.31 7.13
CA GLY A 43 -2.11 -9.10 7.11
C GLY A 43 -3.31 -8.39 6.46
N SER A 44 -4.51 -8.90 6.72
CA SER A 44 -5.76 -8.22 6.35
C SER A 44 -6.05 -7.03 7.26
N LYS A 45 -6.92 -6.11 6.81
CA LYS A 45 -7.41 -5.00 7.65
C LYS A 45 -7.87 -5.45 9.03
N THR A 46 -8.58 -6.58 9.14
CA THR A 46 -9.09 -7.08 10.42
C THR A 46 -7.96 -7.51 11.35
N GLU A 47 -6.98 -8.26 10.85
CA GLU A 47 -5.83 -8.71 11.64
C GLU A 47 -4.97 -7.52 12.08
N VAL A 48 -4.73 -6.58 11.17
CA VAL A 48 -3.97 -5.35 11.44
C VAL A 48 -4.68 -4.48 12.49
N SER A 49 -5.99 -4.29 12.35
CA SER A 49 -6.79 -3.51 13.31
C SER A 49 -6.73 -4.12 14.72
N GLU A 50 -6.79 -5.45 14.83
CA GLU A 50 -6.68 -6.12 16.12
C GLU A 50 -5.26 -6.02 16.70
N ALA A 51 -4.23 -6.22 15.88
CA ALA A 51 -2.84 -6.10 16.32
C ALA A 51 -2.52 -4.69 16.84
N ILE A 52 -3.01 -3.64 16.16
CA ILE A 52 -2.85 -2.25 16.57
C ILE A 52 -3.65 -1.96 17.84
N ARG A 53 -4.90 -2.43 17.93
CA ARG A 53 -5.72 -2.29 19.15
C ARG A 53 -5.02 -2.89 20.37
N VAL A 54 -4.39 -4.05 20.21
CA VAL A 54 -3.59 -4.69 21.26
C VAL A 54 -2.37 -3.83 21.60
N ALA A 55 -1.64 -3.32 20.59
CA ALA A 55 -0.49 -2.46 20.82
C ALA A 55 -0.87 -1.16 21.58
N GLU A 56 -1.96 -0.50 21.17
CA GLU A 56 -2.48 0.73 21.79
C GLU A 56 -2.88 0.55 23.26
N SER A 57 -3.17 -0.68 23.69
CA SER A 57 -3.44 -0.98 25.11
C SER A 57 -2.18 -0.95 25.99
N SER A 58 -0.99 -0.97 25.39
CA SER A 58 0.28 -0.89 26.11
C SER A 58 0.64 0.57 26.44
N PRO A 59 1.07 0.89 27.68
CA PRO A 59 1.56 2.22 28.01
C PRO A 59 2.87 2.58 27.28
N SER A 60 3.57 1.62 26.67
CA SER A 60 4.77 1.85 25.87
C SER A 60 4.47 2.20 24.41
N TYR A 61 3.21 2.16 23.99
CA TYR A 61 2.83 2.46 22.62
C TYR A 61 2.99 3.94 22.31
N VAL A 62 3.53 4.23 21.12
CA VAL A 62 3.65 5.58 20.59
C VAL A 62 3.09 5.57 19.17
N SER A 63 2.17 6.49 18.87
CA SER A 63 1.54 6.56 17.54
C SER A 63 2.59 6.92 16.47
N PRO A 64 2.65 6.19 15.34
CA PRO A 64 3.54 6.52 14.25
C PRO A 64 3.25 7.89 13.61
N GLU A 65 2.03 8.41 13.78
CA GLU A 65 1.66 9.77 13.32
C GLU A 65 2.45 10.88 14.04
N LEU A 66 3.13 10.56 15.15
CA LEU A 66 3.83 11.51 16.01
C LEU A 66 5.35 11.27 16.07
N THR A 67 5.87 10.30 15.31
CA THR A 67 7.27 9.88 15.38
C THR A 67 7.89 9.77 13.99
N LEU A 68 9.21 9.92 13.92
CA LEU A 68 9.96 9.59 12.70
C LEU A 68 10.30 8.09 12.68
N PRO A 69 10.38 7.48 11.47
CA PRO A 69 10.74 6.08 11.34
C PRO A 69 12.17 5.81 11.81
N GLU A 70 12.37 4.66 12.45
CA GLU A 70 13.72 4.18 12.78
C GLU A 70 14.50 3.85 11.50
N PRO A 71 15.73 4.35 11.32
CA PRO A 71 16.54 4.03 10.15
C PRO A 71 16.90 2.54 10.13
N ALA A 72 17.00 1.99 8.92
CA ALA A 72 17.40 0.59 8.75
C ALA A 72 18.81 0.34 9.30
N PRO A 73 19.03 -0.79 9.99
CA PRO A 73 20.37 -1.19 10.39
C PRO A 73 21.24 -1.51 9.16
N PRO A 74 22.58 -1.54 9.31
CA PRO A 74 23.48 -1.89 8.21
C PRO A 74 23.14 -3.23 7.57
N SER A 75 23.22 -3.31 6.24
CA SER A 75 22.92 -4.54 5.51
C SER A 75 23.97 -5.62 5.81
N CYS A 76 23.51 -6.84 6.17
CA CYS A 76 24.34 -8.05 6.09
C CYS A 76 23.98 -8.82 4.82
N HIS A 77 24.99 -9.19 4.04
CA HIS A 77 24.83 -10.05 2.86
C HIS A 77 25.32 -11.47 3.12
N CYS A 78 25.20 -11.92 4.37
CA CYS A 78 25.70 -13.18 4.86
C CYS A 78 24.58 -14.23 4.92
N ASN A 79 24.91 -15.50 4.62
CA ASN A 79 23.99 -16.64 4.72
C ASN A 79 24.25 -17.49 5.98
N TYR A 80 24.86 -16.89 7.01
CA TYR A 80 25.23 -17.60 8.24
C TYR A 80 24.02 -17.74 9.18
N PRO A 81 23.65 -18.96 9.61
CA PRO A 81 22.61 -19.17 10.60
C PRO A 81 22.99 -18.53 11.94
N GLY A 82 22.11 -17.68 12.49
CA GLY A 82 22.38 -17.01 13.78
C GLY A 82 23.28 -15.77 13.68
N CYS A 83 23.35 -15.11 12.51
CA CYS A 83 23.99 -13.81 12.39
C CYS A 83 23.15 -12.72 13.10
N ASP A 84 23.75 -12.05 14.09
CA ASP A 84 23.11 -10.96 14.85
C ASP A 84 22.67 -9.80 13.94
N ALA A 85 23.45 -9.46 12.91
CA ALA A 85 23.09 -8.38 11.99
C ALA A 85 21.87 -8.74 11.12
N CYS A 86 21.75 -10.00 10.69
CA CYS A 86 20.56 -10.48 9.99
C CYS A 86 19.33 -10.50 10.90
N ALA A 87 19.49 -10.93 12.15
CA ALA A 87 18.42 -10.91 13.14
C ALA A 87 17.94 -9.48 13.40
N ALA A 88 18.87 -8.55 13.66
CA ALA A 88 18.55 -7.14 13.87
C ALA A 88 17.82 -6.50 12.67
N TYR A 89 18.23 -6.83 11.44
CA TYR A 89 17.54 -6.37 10.24
C TYR A 89 16.14 -6.97 10.10
N SER A 90 15.97 -8.27 10.38
CA SER A 90 14.67 -8.92 10.37
C SER A 90 13.71 -8.31 11.38
N ASP A 91 14.20 -8.04 12.60
CA ASP A 91 13.42 -7.41 13.66
C ASP A 91 13.02 -5.98 13.28
N TRP A 92 13.97 -5.20 12.74
CA TRP A 92 13.68 -3.88 12.20
C TRP A 92 12.64 -3.92 11.08
N LEU A 93 12.77 -4.87 10.14
CA LEU A 93 11.83 -5.01 9.01
C LEU A 93 10.41 -5.33 9.50
N GLN A 94 10.27 -6.17 10.53
CA GLN A 94 8.98 -6.46 11.14
C GLN A 94 8.38 -5.21 11.82
N ARG A 95 9.19 -4.47 12.59
CA ARG A 95 8.76 -3.19 13.20
C ARG A 95 8.35 -2.17 12.16
N TYR A 96 9.14 -2.03 11.09
CA TYR A 96 8.84 -1.14 9.97
C TYR A 96 7.50 -1.48 9.31
N LYS A 97 7.25 -2.76 9.00
CA LYS A 97 5.97 -3.19 8.41
C LYS A 97 4.79 -2.90 9.32
N PHE A 98 4.92 -3.20 10.61
CA PHE A 98 3.88 -2.91 11.60
C PHE A 98 3.59 -1.41 11.70
N MET A 99 4.64 -0.58 11.75
CA MET A 99 4.54 0.88 11.82
C MET A 99 3.85 1.46 10.58
N VAL A 100 4.19 0.99 9.38
CA VAL A 100 3.51 1.39 8.14
C VAL A 100 2.03 1.00 8.20
N ASP A 101 1.72 -0.24 8.59
CA ASP A 101 0.33 -0.70 8.69
C ASP A 101 -0.50 0.12 9.69
N ASP A 102 0.08 0.46 10.83
CA ASP A 102 -0.53 1.35 11.84
C ASP A 102 -0.81 2.74 11.27
N LEU A 103 0.20 3.35 10.63
CA LEU A 103 0.03 4.64 9.97
C LEU A 103 -1.05 4.57 8.87
N LEU A 104 -1.07 3.51 8.07
CA LEU A 104 -2.05 3.33 7.00
C LEU A 104 -3.47 3.17 7.55
N LEU A 105 -3.65 2.39 8.63
CA LEU A 105 -4.95 2.19 9.25
C LEU A 105 -5.55 3.51 9.72
N LYS A 106 -4.71 4.39 10.31
CA LYS A 106 -5.13 5.67 10.87
C LYS A 106 -5.36 6.76 9.81
N SER A 107 -4.53 6.80 8.77
CA SER A 107 -4.48 7.93 7.84
C SER A 107 -4.95 7.63 6.41
N ASN A 108 -4.91 6.38 5.96
CA ASN A 108 -5.11 6.01 4.55
C ASN A 108 -6.36 5.14 4.29
N VAL A 109 -7.02 4.66 5.34
CA VAL A 109 -8.31 3.97 5.21
C VAL A 109 -9.44 4.98 5.08
N HIS A 110 -10.19 4.89 3.98
CA HIS A 110 -11.33 5.74 3.73
C HIS A 110 -12.58 5.25 4.47
N ASP A 111 -13.32 6.18 5.06
CA ASP A 111 -14.63 5.95 5.66
C ASP A 111 -15.65 6.98 5.14
N CYS A 112 -16.54 6.52 4.27
CA CYS A 112 -17.64 7.34 3.74
C CYS A 112 -18.66 7.74 4.80
N ASN A 113 -18.75 6.96 5.89
CA ASN A 113 -19.79 7.06 6.90
C ASN A 113 -19.31 7.81 8.14
N ARG A 114 -18.18 8.53 8.07
CA ARG A 114 -17.64 9.34 9.18
C ARG A 114 -18.65 10.35 9.75
N ALA A 115 -19.62 10.78 8.95
CA ALA A 115 -20.69 11.70 9.35
C ALA A 115 -21.94 10.98 9.90
N MET A 116 -22.02 9.65 9.79
CA MET A 116 -23.14 8.84 10.28
C MET A 116 -22.84 8.36 11.69
N LYS A 117 -23.77 8.55 12.61
CA LYS A 117 -23.69 8.02 13.97
C LYS A 117 -24.31 6.62 14.04
N ALA A 118 -23.99 5.89 15.11
CA ALA A 118 -24.50 4.53 15.33
C ALA A 118 -26.03 4.45 15.45
N ASP A 119 -26.68 5.54 15.88
CA ASP A 119 -28.14 5.68 15.96
C ASP A 119 -28.80 6.02 14.60
N GLY A 120 -28.01 6.12 13.53
CA GLY A 120 -28.47 6.49 12.19
C GLY A 120 -28.64 8.00 11.97
N THR A 121 -28.37 8.84 12.97
CA THR A 121 -28.40 10.30 12.81
C THR A 121 -27.16 10.81 12.08
N VAL A 122 -27.30 11.96 11.41
CA VAL A 122 -26.23 12.60 10.66
C VAL A 122 -25.61 13.72 11.50
N ASP A 123 -24.30 13.69 11.64
CA ASP A 123 -23.48 14.82 12.06
C ASP A 123 -23.32 15.75 10.85
N TRP A 124 -24.10 16.83 10.82
CA TRP A 124 -24.17 17.72 9.66
C TRP A 124 -22.87 18.47 9.38
N ASP A 125 -22.11 18.82 10.42
CA ASP A 125 -20.81 19.49 10.29
C ASP A 125 -19.81 18.56 9.58
N LYS A 126 -19.78 17.28 9.98
CA LYS A 126 -18.97 16.27 9.28
C LYS A 126 -19.53 15.93 7.90
N PHE A 127 -20.86 15.96 7.74
CA PHE A 127 -21.50 15.66 6.48
C PHE A 127 -21.16 16.71 5.42
N GLU A 128 -21.13 17.99 5.79
CA GLU A 128 -20.84 19.09 4.87
C GLU A 128 -19.50 18.89 4.13
N VAL A 129 -18.46 18.50 4.88
CA VAL A 129 -17.12 18.20 4.35
C VAL A 129 -16.96 16.75 3.87
N SER A 130 -18.00 15.93 3.95
CA SER A 130 -17.91 14.50 3.60
C SER A 130 -17.72 14.27 2.10
N CYS A 131 -17.13 13.12 1.77
CA CYS A 131 -17.03 12.65 0.39
C CYS A 131 -18.42 12.37 -0.24
N MET A 132 -19.47 12.20 0.58
CA MET A 132 -20.82 11.84 0.16
C MET A 132 -21.72 13.07 -0.10
N ASN A 133 -21.26 14.26 0.29
CA ASN A 133 -21.98 15.51 0.03
C ASN A 133 -21.85 15.95 -1.43
N ASN A 134 -22.59 15.29 -2.31
CA ASN A 134 -22.80 15.64 -3.71
C ASN A 134 -24.14 15.08 -4.22
N LYS A 135 -24.60 15.60 -5.35
CA LYS A 135 -25.90 15.24 -5.97
C LYS A 135 -26.06 13.76 -6.30
N TYR A 136 -24.96 13.02 -6.45
CA TYR A 136 -24.99 11.60 -6.81
C TYR A 136 -24.99 10.66 -5.61
N ARG A 137 -24.77 11.19 -4.39
CA ARG A 137 -24.58 10.39 -3.16
C ARG A 137 -23.54 9.28 -3.36
N ARG A 138 -22.45 9.58 -4.09
CA ARG A 138 -21.33 8.67 -4.32
C ARG A 138 -20.05 9.26 -3.73
N CYS A 139 -19.14 8.42 -3.28
CA CYS A 139 -17.87 8.89 -2.75
C CYS A 139 -17.11 9.72 -3.80
N LYS A 140 -16.82 11.00 -3.51
CA LYS A 140 -15.98 11.87 -4.37
C LYS A 140 -14.59 11.25 -4.65
N ALA A 141 -14.04 10.53 -3.68
CA ALA A 141 -12.77 9.80 -3.81
C ALA A 141 -12.90 8.44 -4.51
N ARG A 142 -14.10 8.07 -4.97
CA ARG A 142 -14.41 6.86 -5.74
C ARG A 142 -14.12 5.54 -5.02
N PHE A 143 -14.40 5.50 -3.72
CA PHE A 143 -14.44 4.26 -2.95
C PHE A 143 -15.81 3.56 -3.06
N PRO A 144 -15.86 2.21 -2.93
CA PRO A 144 -14.72 1.29 -2.84
C PRO A 144 -13.95 1.17 -4.17
N ARG A 145 -12.66 0.85 -4.09
CA ARG A 145 -11.81 0.59 -5.28
C ARG A 145 -12.00 -0.86 -5.73
N ALA A 146 -11.83 -1.12 -7.02
CA ALA A 146 -11.83 -2.48 -7.55
C ALA A 146 -10.66 -3.28 -6.98
N MET A 147 -10.92 -4.52 -6.53
CA MET A 147 -9.89 -5.42 -6.00
C MET A 147 -9.46 -6.44 -7.05
N PHE A 148 -8.17 -6.76 -7.03
CA PHE A 148 -7.55 -7.76 -7.88
C PHE A 148 -6.58 -8.58 -7.03
N LYS A 149 -6.74 -9.92 -7.03
CA LYS A 149 -5.89 -10.81 -6.22
C LYS A 149 -4.43 -10.83 -6.70
N GLU A 150 -4.24 -10.56 -7.97
CA GLU A 150 -2.95 -10.51 -8.66
C GLU A 150 -2.99 -9.37 -9.70
N THR A 151 -1.81 -8.91 -10.12
CA THR A 151 -1.72 -7.93 -11.19
C THR A 151 -2.07 -8.58 -12.53
N ILE A 152 -3.04 -8.01 -13.24
CA ILE A 152 -3.52 -8.51 -14.52
C ILE A 152 -3.23 -7.51 -15.65
N ILE A 153 -2.92 -8.05 -16.83
CA ILE A 153 -2.75 -7.28 -18.06
C ILE A 153 -3.84 -7.66 -19.04
N ASP A 154 -4.55 -6.66 -19.54
CA ASP A 154 -5.42 -6.84 -20.69
C ASP A 154 -4.57 -6.85 -21.97
N CYS A 155 -4.39 -8.04 -22.54
CA CYS A 155 -3.59 -8.24 -23.76
C CYS A 155 -4.15 -7.51 -25.00
N THR A 156 -5.40 -7.05 -24.97
CA THR A 156 -6.02 -6.30 -26.08
C THR A 156 -5.66 -4.83 -26.01
N THR A 157 -5.72 -4.24 -24.82
CA THR A 157 -5.55 -2.79 -24.62
C THR A 157 -4.16 -2.42 -24.12
N GLY A 158 -3.45 -3.35 -23.47
CA GLY A 158 -2.24 -3.10 -22.69
C GLY A 158 -2.51 -2.49 -21.33
N HIS A 159 -3.78 -2.46 -20.87
CA HIS A 159 -4.13 -1.93 -19.56
C HIS A 159 -3.62 -2.85 -18.44
N LEU A 160 -3.01 -2.24 -17.41
CA LEU A 160 -2.49 -2.92 -16.23
C LEU A 160 -3.41 -2.63 -15.04
N SER A 161 -4.04 -3.66 -14.49
CA SER A 161 -4.76 -3.57 -13.22
C SER A 161 -3.90 -4.21 -12.15
N LEU A 162 -3.39 -3.40 -11.23
CA LEU A 162 -2.50 -3.88 -10.18
C LEU A 162 -3.24 -4.67 -9.11
N LYS A 163 -2.50 -5.58 -8.48
CA LYS A 163 -2.92 -6.26 -7.27
C LYS A 163 -3.41 -5.24 -6.24
N LYS A 164 -4.59 -5.51 -5.70
CA LYS A 164 -5.23 -4.70 -4.68
C LYS A 164 -6.12 -5.57 -3.82
N LEU A 165 -5.79 -5.67 -2.54
CA LEU A 165 -6.51 -6.54 -1.59
C LEU A 165 -7.36 -5.75 -0.58
N GLU A 166 -7.23 -4.42 -0.53
CA GLU A 166 -8.02 -3.57 0.35
C GLU A 166 -8.79 -2.52 -0.46
N GLU A 167 -10.11 -2.67 -0.54
CA GLU A 167 -10.98 -1.82 -1.35
C GLU A 167 -11.11 -0.39 -0.81
N TRP A 168 -10.92 -0.20 0.51
CA TRP A 168 -11.04 1.08 1.23
C TRP A 168 -9.70 1.77 1.49
N LEU A 169 -8.60 1.19 1.02
CA LEU A 169 -7.25 1.73 1.17
C LEU A 169 -6.80 2.38 -0.14
N ASN A 170 -6.05 3.48 -0.06
CA ASN A 170 -5.32 3.98 -1.24
C ASN A 170 -4.17 3.03 -1.61
N ASP A 171 -3.72 3.08 -2.86
CA ASP A 171 -2.44 2.44 -3.18
C ASP A 171 -1.31 3.35 -2.67
N ILE A 172 -0.32 2.75 -2.03
CA ILE A 172 0.78 3.48 -1.38
C ILE A 172 2.13 2.91 -1.77
N SER A 173 3.16 3.71 -1.59
CA SER A 173 4.55 3.28 -1.68
C SER A 173 5.11 3.19 -0.27
N PRO A 174 5.34 1.99 0.29
CA PRO A 174 5.74 1.85 1.69
C PRO A 174 7.01 2.63 2.01
N ALA A 175 7.96 2.67 1.08
CA ALA A 175 9.22 3.38 1.23
C ALA A 175 9.08 4.91 1.29
N LEU A 176 7.91 5.45 0.94
CA LEU A 176 7.58 6.89 0.98
C LEU A 176 6.51 7.19 2.04
N THR A 177 6.17 6.21 2.88
CA THR A 177 5.20 6.31 3.97
C THR A 177 5.96 6.44 5.28
#